data_AF-A0A6A8LBU1-F1
#
_entry.id   AF-A0A6A8LBU1-F1
#
_cell.length_a   1.000
_cell.length_b   1.000
_cell.length_c   1.000
_cell.angle_alpha   90.00
_cell.angle_beta   90.00
_cell.angle_gamma   90.00
#
_symmetry.space_group_name_H-M   'P 1'
#
loop_
_entity.id
_entity.type
_entity.pdbx_description
1 polymer ?
#
loop_
_entity_poly.entity_id
_entity_poly.type
_entity_poly.pdbx_seq_one_letter_code
_entity_poly.pdbx_strand_id
1 'polypeptide(L)'
;MTKQRQDAWSEENDLLLAETVLRHVREGSTQLNAFEEVGDKLNRTSAACGFRWNAVVRHQYEKALQLAKKQRKQRMRALGNGQPAKKKLLYQPPAPDADIIQETAAEETVQTEAPKEDRQAVMSGEHMPYVDESFKEELASLSHLLAPQQPSQKAELTMADVIQFLQSYEGSGKQTSALQMENDRLKRENQELQSKTEQLEAAVEKLEKDQKTIQEDYETLVKIMNRARKLVLFEDDEHASPSFKMDRNGNLEKMAE
;
A
#
# COMPACT_ATOMS: atom_id res chain seq x y z
N MET A 1 -33.73 0.38 -7.01
CA MET A 1 -33.39 0.40 -5.57
C MET A 1 -32.49 1.60 -5.29
N THR A 2 -32.85 2.48 -4.37
CA THR A 2 -32.06 3.67 -4.00
C THR A 2 -30.84 3.26 -3.18
N LYS A 3 -29.62 3.47 -3.71
CA LYS A 3 -28.36 3.13 -3.05
C LYS A 3 -28.20 4.01 -1.81
N GLN A 4 -28.25 3.40 -0.61
CA GLN A 4 -28.21 4.13 0.66
C GLN A 4 -26.81 4.74 0.86
N ARG A 5 -26.76 6.04 1.18
CA ARG A 5 -25.52 6.79 1.33
C ARG A 5 -24.80 6.40 2.62
N GLN A 6 -23.55 5.97 2.50
CA GLN A 6 -22.68 5.63 3.62
C GLN A 6 -21.70 6.79 3.89
N ASP A 7 -21.97 7.62 4.90
CA ASP A 7 -21.18 8.83 5.15
C ASP A 7 -19.92 8.61 6.02
N ALA A 8 -19.93 7.62 6.92
CA ALA A 8 -18.80 7.36 7.82
C ALA A 8 -17.87 6.26 7.29
N TRP A 9 -16.54 6.44 7.41
CA TRP A 9 -15.53 5.41 7.14
C TRP A 9 -15.15 4.71 8.45
N SER A 10 -15.17 3.37 8.48
CA SER A 10 -14.65 2.57 9.59
C SER A 10 -13.17 2.23 9.38
N GLU A 11 -12.49 1.83 10.45
CA GLU A 11 -11.12 1.33 10.38
C GLU A 11 -11.01 0.05 9.53
N GLU A 12 -12.03 -0.81 9.56
CA GLU A 12 -12.11 -2.00 8.70
C GLU A 12 -12.17 -1.64 7.20
N ASN A 13 -12.92 -0.58 6.84
CA ASN A 13 -12.97 -0.08 5.47
C ASN A 13 -11.60 0.45 5.01
N ASP A 14 -10.89 1.14 5.90
CA ASP A 14 -9.54 1.66 5.61
C ASP A 14 -8.51 0.53 5.50
N LEU A 15 -8.61 -0.51 6.34
CA LEU A 15 -7.80 -1.72 6.28
C LEU A 15 -7.99 -2.43 4.93
N LEU A 16 -9.24 -2.65 4.52
CA LEU A 16 -9.57 -3.28 3.24
C LEU A 16 -9.05 -2.47 2.04
N LEU A 17 -9.19 -1.14 2.11
CA LEU A 17 -8.67 -0.23 1.09
C LEU A 17 -7.14 -0.33 1.01
N ALA A 18 -6.45 -0.32 2.15
CA ALA A 18 -4.99 -0.42 2.21
C ALA A 18 -4.48 -1.76 1.68
N GLU A 19 -5.04 -2.87 2.13
CA GLU A 19 -4.66 -4.21 1.69
C GLU A 19 -4.80 -4.35 0.17
N THR A 20 -5.95 -3.93 -0.38
CA THR A 20 -6.27 -4.05 -1.80
C THR A 20 -5.34 -3.19 -2.66
N VAL A 21 -5.08 -1.94 -2.24
CA VAL A 21 -4.17 -1.04 -2.97
C VAL A 21 -2.74 -1.57 -2.94
N LEU A 22 -2.24 -2.03 -1.79
CA LEU A 22 -0.89 -2.59 -1.67
C LEU A 22 -0.74 -3.88 -2.50
N ARG A 23 -1.76 -4.74 -2.55
CA ARG A 23 -1.82 -5.91 -3.43
C ARG A 23 -1.68 -5.50 -4.90
N HIS A 24 -2.50 -4.57 -5.39
CA HIS A 24 -2.43 -4.07 -6.77
C HIS A 24 -1.06 -3.47 -7.12
N VAL A 25 -0.44 -2.75 -6.18
CA VAL A 25 0.90 -2.18 -6.38
C VAL A 25 1.96 -3.28 -6.51
N ARG A 26 1.96 -4.30 -5.65
CA ARG A 26 2.90 -5.44 -5.70
C ARG A 26 2.73 -6.25 -6.99
N GLU A 27 1.49 -6.43 -7.43
CA GLU A 27 1.14 -7.24 -8.60
C GLU A 27 1.28 -6.49 -9.93
N GLY A 28 1.54 -5.17 -9.88
CA GLY A 28 1.80 -4.36 -11.07
C GLY A 28 0.55 -3.78 -11.74
N SER A 29 -0.60 -3.87 -11.07
CA SER A 29 -1.84 -3.21 -11.50
C SER A 29 -1.84 -1.72 -11.15
N THR A 30 -2.95 -1.04 -11.43
CA THR A 30 -3.16 0.37 -11.12
C THR A 30 -3.92 0.54 -9.80
N GLN A 31 -3.69 1.68 -9.14
CA GLN A 31 -4.47 2.07 -7.96
C GLN A 31 -5.94 2.32 -8.32
N LEU A 32 -6.22 2.84 -9.53
CA LEU A 32 -7.59 3.01 -10.02
C LEU A 32 -8.36 1.68 -10.03
N ASN A 33 -7.74 0.62 -10.53
CA ASN A 33 -8.34 -0.71 -10.54
C ASN A 33 -8.52 -1.27 -9.12
N ALA A 34 -7.65 -0.88 -8.17
CA ALA A 34 -7.83 -1.23 -6.76
C ALA A 34 -9.01 -0.45 -6.15
N PHE A 35 -9.20 0.81 -6.52
CA PHE A 35 -10.30 1.64 -6.03
C PHE A 35 -11.66 1.18 -6.58
N GLU A 36 -11.71 0.68 -7.81
CA GLU A 36 -12.89 0.02 -8.38
C GLU A 36 -13.26 -1.23 -7.58
N GLU A 37 -12.28 -2.12 -7.35
CA GLU A 37 -12.52 -3.35 -6.56
C GLU A 37 -13.03 -3.05 -5.14
N VAL A 38 -12.44 -2.05 -4.46
CA VAL A 38 -12.87 -1.67 -3.11
C VAL A 38 -14.21 -0.94 -3.14
N GLY A 39 -14.45 -0.11 -4.16
CA GLY A 39 -15.72 0.58 -4.36
C GLY A 39 -16.87 -0.40 -4.47
N ASP A 40 -16.71 -1.45 -5.27
CA ASP A 40 -17.73 -2.49 -5.44
C ASP A 40 -17.96 -3.30 -4.16
N LYS A 41 -16.90 -3.64 -3.42
CA LYS A 41 -17.02 -4.34 -2.12
C LYS A 41 -17.71 -3.50 -1.04
N LEU A 42 -17.38 -2.20 -0.96
CA LEU A 42 -17.91 -1.29 0.06
C LEU A 42 -19.19 -0.58 -0.39
N ASN A 43 -19.73 -0.89 -1.58
CA ASN A 43 -20.85 -0.18 -2.20
C ASN A 43 -20.64 1.35 -2.32
N ARG A 44 -19.40 1.79 -2.55
CA ARG A 44 -18.98 3.19 -2.72
C ARG A 44 -18.45 3.45 -4.13
N THR A 45 -18.28 4.72 -4.50
CA THR A 45 -17.66 5.06 -5.80
C THR A 45 -16.13 4.93 -5.72
N SER A 46 -15.49 4.53 -6.81
CA SER A 46 -14.02 4.45 -6.91
C SER A 46 -13.35 5.79 -6.61
N ALA A 47 -14.01 6.90 -6.95
CA ALA A 47 -13.56 8.24 -6.59
C ALA A 47 -13.54 8.47 -5.07
N ALA A 48 -14.58 8.04 -4.33
CA ALA A 48 -14.62 8.16 -2.87
C ALA A 48 -13.50 7.35 -2.20
N CYS A 49 -13.22 6.14 -2.70
CA CYS A 49 -12.09 5.33 -2.26
C CYS A 49 -10.75 6.04 -2.53
N GLY A 50 -10.60 6.68 -3.69
CA GLY A 50 -9.42 7.48 -4.03
C GLY A 50 -9.21 8.68 -3.11
N PHE A 51 -10.27 9.42 -2.78
CA PHE A 51 -10.20 10.54 -1.83
C PHE A 51 -9.81 10.07 -0.42
N ARG A 52 -10.44 9.01 0.09
CA ARG A 52 -10.11 8.45 1.40
C ARG A 52 -8.66 7.97 1.46
N TRP A 53 -8.20 7.31 0.39
CA TRP A 53 -6.82 6.87 0.26
C TRP A 53 -5.84 8.04 0.37
N ASN A 54 -6.03 9.08 -0.43
CA ASN A 54 -5.10 10.21 -0.49
C ASN A 54 -5.12 11.10 0.77
N ALA A 55 -6.27 11.23 1.43
CA ALA A 55 -6.44 12.12 2.57
C ALA A 55 -5.95 11.52 3.91
N VAL A 56 -6.12 10.21 4.11
CA VAL A 56 -5.88 9.59 5.43
C VAL A 56 -5.06 8.32 5.31
N VAL A 57 -5.54 7.33 4.56
CA VAL A 57 -4.99 5.96 4.60
C VAL A 57 -3.56 5.91 4.07
N ARG A 58 -3.23 6.65 3.00
CA ARG A 58 -1.88 6.65 2.42
C ARG A 58 -0.80 7.05 3.43
N HIS A 59 -1.08 8.02 4.30
CA HIS A 59 -0.11 8.49 5.28
C HIS A 59 0.25 7.40 6.31
N GLN A 60 -0.74 6.59 6.71
CA GLN A 60 -0.53 5.49 7.65
C GLN A 60 0.26 4.34 7.01
N TYR A 61 0.08 4.09 5.71
CA TYR A 61 0.68 2.97 4.98
C TYR A 61 1.85 3.34 4.06
N GLU A 62 2.46 4.52 4.21
CA GLU A 62 3.53 5.00 3.31
C GLU A 62 4.74 4.05 3.28
N LYS A 63 5.16 3.53 4.45
CA LYS A 63 6.25 2.55 4.54
C LYS A 63 5.90 1.25 3.79
N ALA A 64 4.68 0.75 3.98
CA ALA A 64 4.19 -0.44 3.28
C ALA A 64 4.09 -0.22 1.76
N LEU A 65 3.71 0.99 1.33
CA LEU A 65 3.64 1.37 -0.07
C LEU A 65 5.03 1.40 -0.73
N GLN A 66 6.04 1.90 -0.03
CA GLN A 66 7.43 1.85 -0.50
C GLN A 66 7.93 0.42 -0.65
N LEU A 67 7.63 -0.44 0.33
CA LEU A 67 7.97 -1.86 0.27
C LEU A 67 7.28 -2.56 -0.90
N ALA A 68 5.98 -2.30 -1.11
CA ALA A 68 5.20 -2.83 -2.22
C ALA A 68 5.77 -2.42 -3.59
N LYS A 69 6.20 -1.16 -3.74
CA LYS A 69 6.88 -0.67 -4.96
C LYS A 69 8.24 -1.34 -5.18
N LYS A 70 9.03 -1.52 -4.10
CA LYS A 70 10.32 -2.24 -4.17
C LYS A 70 10.11 -3.69 -4.61
N GLN A 71 9.10 -4.37 -4.05
CA GLN A 71 8.72 -5.73 -4.44
C GLN A 71 8.29 -5.81 -5.90
N ARG A 72 7.45 -4.88 -6.39
CA ARG A 72 7.09 -4.81 -7.82
C ARG A 72 8.33 -4.68 -8.71
N LYS A 73 9.26 -3.80 -8.35
CA LYS A 73 10.50 -3.57 -9.11
C LYS A 73 11.40 -4.81 -9.10
N GLN A 74 11.57 -5.46 -7.96
CA GLN A 74 12.32 -6.72 -7.83
C GLN A 74 11.67 -7.85 -8.63
N ARG A 75 10.33 -7.98 -8.56
CA ARG A 75 9.56 -8.95 -9.34
C ARG A 75 9.72 -8.73 -10.83
N MET A 76 9.62 -7.49 -11.30
CA MET A 76 9.84 -7.16 -12.72
C MET A 76 11.27 -7.47 -13.18
N ARG A 77 12.27 -7.27 -12.31
CA ARG A 77 13.67 -7.64 -12.60
C ARG A 77 13.89 -9.15 -12.64
N ALA A 78 13.27 -9.90 -11.72
CA ALA A 78 13.39 -11.36 -11.65
C ALA A 78 12.67 -12.07 -12.81
N LEU A 79 11.56 -11.51 -13.31
CA LEU A 79 10.82 -12.06 -14.44
C LEU A 79 11.46 -11.80 -15.82
N GLY A 80 12.64 -11.17 -15.88
CA GLY A 80 13.44 -11.09 -17.11
C GLY A 80 12.82 -10.31 -18.28
N ASN A 81 11.66 -9.68 -18.10
CA ASN A 81 10.96 -8.97 -19.17
C ASN A 81 11.32 -7.48 -19.14
N GLY A 82 12.37 -7.11 -19.88
CA GLY A 82 12.71 -5.72 -20.21
C GLY A 82 11.71 -5.02 -21.15
N GLN A 83 10.52 -5.59 -21.36
CA GLN A 83 9.40 -4.93 -22.04
C GLN A 83 8.55 -4.18 -21.02
N PRO A 84 7.93 -3.03 -21.35
CA PRO A 84 6.96 -2.38 -20.48
C PRO A 84 5.78 -3.34 -20.29
N ALA A 85 5.79 -4.10 -19.20
CA ALA A 85 4.71 -5.01 -18.85
C ALA A 85 3.40 -4.22 -18.87
N LYS A 86 2.51 -4.53 -19.83
CA LYS A 86 1.16 -3.96 -19.88
C LYS A 86 0.58 -4.12 -18.49
N LYS A 87 0.17 -3.00 -17.86
CA LYS A 87 -0.30 -2.99 -16.47
C LYS A 87 -1.43 -4.02 -16.36
N LYS A 88 -1.21 -5.06 -15.56
CA LYS A 88 -2.16 -6.18 -15.44
C LYS A 88 -3.43 -5.65 -14.79
N LEU A 89 -4.57 -5.77 -15.46
CA LEU A 89 -5.88 -5.53 -14.84
C LEU A 89 -6.18 -6.76 -13.95
N LEU A 90 -6.24 -6.56 -12.64
CA LEU A 90 -6.50 -7.62 -11.65
C LEU A 90 -7.99 -7.78 -11.36
N TYR A 91 -8.72 -6.67 -11.32
CA TYR A 91 -10.16 -6.66 -11.11
C TYR A 91 -10.90 -6.36 -12.42
N GLN A 92 -12.00 -7.07 -12.63
CA GLN A 92 -12.98 -6.78 -13.67
C GLN A 92 -14.34 -6.73 -12.96
N PRO A 93 -15.10 -5.63 -13.08
CA PRO A 93 -16.40 -5.54 -12.44
C PRO A 93 -17.32 -6.64 -12.99
N PRO A 94 -18.17 -7.25 -12.15
CA PRO A 94 -19.13 -8.26 -12.59
C PRO A 94 -20.03 -7.65 -13.67
N ALA A 95 -20.14 -8.33 -14.81
CA ALA A 95 -21.04 -7.91 -15.88
C ALA A 95 -22.47 -7.82 -15.30
N PRO A 96 -23.20 -6.72 -15.54
CA PRO A 96 -24.61 -6.68 -15.17
C PRO A 96 -25.33 -7.77 -15.95
N ASP A 97 -26.11 -8.61 -15.25
CA ASP A 97 -26.94 -9.64 -15.86
C ASP A 97 -27.78 -9.01 -16.99
N ALA A 98 -27.61 -9.52 -18.20
CA ALA A 98 -28.22 -8.99 -19.42
C ALA A 98 -29.76 -9.09 -19.42
N ASP A 99 -30.35 -9.75 -18.43
CA ASP A 99 -31.78 -10.04 -18.35
C ASP A 99 -32.61 -8.91 -17.70
N ILE A 100 -31.99 -7.85 -17.17
CA ILE A 100 -32.72 -6.72 -16.53
C ILE A 100 -33.02 -5.57 -17.52
N ILE A 101 -32.46 -5.60 -18.73
CA ILE A 101 -32.55 -4.47 -19.69
C ILE A 101 -33.79 -4.55 -20.62
N GLN A 102 -34.48 -5.70 -20.70
CA GLN A 102 -35.61 -5.87 -21.64
C GLN A 102 -36.95 -5.29 -21.18
N GLU A 103 -37.13 -4.94 -19.90
CA GLU A 103 -38.47 -4.58 -19.37
C GLU A 103 -38.69 -3.08 -19.18
N THR A 104 -37.69 -2.22 -19.39
CA THR A 104 -37.80 -0.76 -19.17
C THR A 104 -37.57 0.10 -20.41
N ALA A 105 -37.31 -0.51 -21.57
CA ALA A 105 -37.02 0.21 -22.81
C ALA A 105 -38.25 0.49 -23.71
N ALA A 106 -39.46 0.11 -23.27
CA ALA A 106 -40.68 0.23 -24.09
C ALA A 106 -41.45 1.55 -23.91
N GLU A 107 -41.12 2.41 -22.93
CA GLU A 107 -41.88 3.64 -22.69
C GLU A 107 -40.95 4.84 -22.47
N GLU A 108 -40.73 5.56 -23.58
CA GLU A 108 -40.61 7.02 -23.73
C GLU A 108 -39.56 7.38 -24.79
N THR A 109 -40.04 7.35 -26.03
CA THR A 109 -39.41 8.04 -27.15
C THR A 109 -39.69 9.54 -27.02
N VAL A 110 -38.69 10.30 -26.56
CA VAL A 110 -38.65 11.75 -26.81
C VAL A 110 -37.41 12.06 -27.64
N GLN A 111 -37.68 12.33 -28.91
CA GLN A 111 -36.73 12.88 -29.87
C GLN A 111 -36.40 14.31 -29.48
N THR A 112 -35.13 14.64 -29.27
CA THR A 112 -34.63 16.00 -29.53
C THR A 112 -33.21 15.94 -30.08
N GLU A 113 -33.07 16.61 -31.22
CA GLU A 113 -31.93 16.70 -32.11
C GLU A 113 -30.72 17.40 -31.45
N ALA A 114 -29.53 16.98 -31.87
CA ALA A 114 -28.27 17.62 -31.51
C ALA A 114 -28.07 18.93 -32.30
N PRO A 115 -27.56 20.00 -31.65
CA PRO A 115 -26.75 20.99 -32.33
C PRO A 115 -25.27 20.75 -31.98
N LYS A 116 -24.47 20.59 -33.04
CA LYS A 116 -23.02 20.71 -33.00
C LYS A 116 -22.69 22.20 -32.83
N GLU A 117 -22.11 22.60 -31.71
CA GLU A 117 -21.42 23.88 -31.60
C GLU A 117 -20.12 23.73 -30.78
N ASP A 118 -19.09 24.40 -31.32
CA ASP A 118 -17.74 24.52 -30.81
C ASP A 118 -17.68 24.80 -29.31
N ARG A 119 -17.02 23.91 -28.57
CA ARG A 119 -16.38 24.28 -27.30
C ARG A 119 -14.88 24.17 -27.44
N GLN A 120 -14.32 25.32 -27.80
CA GLN A 120 -12.93 25.71 -27.67
C GLN A 120 -12.30 25.15 -26.39
N ALA A 121 -11.20 24.41 -26.57
CA ALA A 121 -10.33 24.00 -25.49
C ALA A 121 -9.67 25.24 -24.87
N VAL A 122 -10.19 25.70 -23.73
CA VAL A 122 -9.48 26.66 -22.88
C VAL A 122 -8.57 25.87 -21.97
N MET A 123 -7.29 25.84 -22.35
CA MET A 123 -6.19 25.46 -21.48
C MET A 123 -6.02 26.51 -20.38
N SER A 124 -6.40 26.17 -19.15
CA SER A 124 -5.75 26.73 -17.97
C SER A 124 -4.70 25.73 -17.52
N GLY A 125 -3.46 25.97 -17.94
CA GLY A 125 -2.31 25.19 -17.52
C GLY A 125 -2.03 25.40 -16.05
N GLU A 126 -2.17 24.33 -15.27
CA GLU A 126 -1.31 24.11 -14.12
C GLU A 126 -0.19 23.17 -14.53
N HIS A 127 1.00 23.76 -14.62
CA HIS A 127 2.27 23.12 -14.87
C HIS A 127 2.53 22.02 -13.84
N MET A 128 2.38 20.75 -14.23
CA MET A 128 3.01 19.62 -13.56
C MET A 128 4.41 19.44 -14.17
N PRO A 129 5.50 19.69 -13.44
CA PRO A 129 6.83 19.50 -13.98
C PRO A 129 7.15 18.00 -14.05
N TYR A 130 7.79 17.63 -15.16
CA TYR A 130 8.44 16.34 -15.41
C TYR A 130 7.53 15.18 -15.89
N VAL A 131 7.10 15.31 -17.14
CA VAL A 131 6.89 14.14 -18.02
C VAL A 131 8.12 14.07 -18.92
N ASP A 132 8.91 13.01 -18.79
CA ASP A 132 10.15 12.79 -19.54
C ASP A 132 9.84 12.61 -21.04
N GLU A 133 10.18 13.63 -21.85
CA GLU A 133 9.96 13.65 -23.31
C GLU A 133 10.72 12.54 -24.05
N SER A 134 11.75 11.98 -23.42
CA SER A 134 12.50 10.81 -23.93
C SER A 134 11.59 9.61 -24.22
N PHE A 135 10.45 9.49 -23.52
CA PHE A 135 9.58 8.33 -23.60
C PHE A 135 8.72 8.27 -24.87
N LYS A 136 8.42 9.42 -25.51
CA LYS A 136 7.59 9.45 -26.74
C LYS A 136 8.39 9.06 -27.99
N GLU A 137 9.65 9.48 -28.05
CA GLU A 137 10.54 9.23 -29.18
C GLU A 137 10.96 7.76 -29.26
N GLU A 138 11.12 7.10 -28.11
CA GLU A 138 11.37 5.65 -27.99
C GLU A 138 10.15 4.80 -28.40
N LEU A 139 8.93 5.29 -28.15
CA LEU A 139 7.69 4.58 -28.50
C LEU A 139 7.40 4.58 -30.01
N ALA A 140 7.75 5.66 -30.70
CA ALA A 140 7.56 5.77 -32.16
C ALA A 140 8.57 4.91 -32.94
N SER A 141 9.80 4.79 -32.45
CA SER A 141 10.87 3.98 -33.06
C SER A 141 10.64 2.47 -32.91
N LEU A 142 9.91 2.03 -31.88
CA LEU A 142 9.60 0.62 -31.62
C LEU A 142 8.44 0.04 -32.48
N SER A 143 7.63 0.88 -33.12
CA SER A 143 6.51 0.42 -33.96
C SER A 143 6.96 -0.33 -35.22
N HIS A 144 8.19 -0.08 -35.71
CA HIS A 144 8.71 -0.71 -36.92
C HIS A 144 9.16 -2.17 -36.69
N LEU A 145 9.40 -2.58 -35.44
CA LEU A 145 9.95 -3.89 -35.10
C LEU A 145 8.89 -4.99 -34.90
N LEU A 146 7.59 -4.63 -34.93
CA LEU A 146 6.47 -5.57 -34.75
C LEU A 146 5.83 -6.05 -36.06
N ALA A 147 6.44 -5.75 -37.21
CA ALA A 147 6.00 -6.34 -38.48
C ALA A 147 6.24 -7.87 -38.49
N PRO A 148 5.27 -8.69 -38.95
CA PRO A 148 5.43 -10.15 -38.95
C PRO A 148 6.58 -10.56 -39.88
N GLN A 149 7.66 -11.12 -39.31
CA GLN A 149 8.76 -11.71 -40.08
C GLN A 149 8.35 -13.08 -40.62
N GLN A 150 8.46 -13.25 -41.94
CA GLN A 150 8.29 -14.51 -42.65
C GLN A 150 9.34 -15.56 -42.24
N PRO A 151 9.07 -16.86 -42.39
CA PRO A 151 9.97 -17.92 -41.96
C PRO A 151 11.26 -17.92 -42.80
N SER A 152 12.39 -17.65 -42.14
CA SER A 152 13.73 -17.63 -42.72
C SER A 152 14.19 -19.02 -43.13
N GLN A 153 14.61 -19.17 -44.38
CA GLN A 153 15.22 -20.36 -44.93
C GLN A 153 16.52 -20.71 -44.19
N LYS A 154 16.84 -22.00 -44.09
CA LYS A 154 18.09 -22.52 -43.53
C LYS A 154 19.27 -21.94 -44.30
N ALA A 155 19.89 -20.90 -43.77
CA ALA A 155 21.14 -20.36 -44.29
C ALA A 155 22.28 -21.30 -43.90
N GLU A 156 23.02 -21.79 -44.90
CA GLU A 156 24.26 -22.52 -44.67
C GLU A 156 25.31 -21.56 -44.14
N LEU A 157 25.92 -21.90 -42.99
CA LEU A 157 26.90 -21.08 -42.28
C LEU A 157 28.05 -20.70 -43.22
N THR A 158 28.20 -19.39 -43.49
CA THR A 158 29.25 -18.89 -44.35
C THR A 158 30.50 -18.56 -43.54
N MET A 159 31.66 -18.59 -44.19
CA MET A 159 32.93 -18.23 -43.54
C MET A 159 32.91 -16.78 -43.00
N ALA A 160 32.14 -15.88 -43.62
CA ALA A 160 31.95 -14.52 -43.14
C ALA A 160 31.21 -14.49 -41.78
N ASP A 161 30.21 -15.37 -41.59
CA ASP A 161 29.47 -15.50 -40.33
C ASP A 161 30.37 -16.00 -39.20
N VAL A 162 31.30 -16.92 -39.51
CA VAL A 162 32.27 -17.45 -38.55
C VAL A 162 33.26 -16.36 -38.13
N ILE A 163 33.75 -15.55 -39.07
CA ILE A 163 34.66 -14.44 -38.77
C ILE A 163 33.96 -13.37 -37.92
N GLN A 164 32.71 -13.03 -38.26
CA GLN A 164 31.91 -12.08 -37.48
C GLN A 164 31.62 -12.62 -36.06
N PHE A 165 31.34 -13.92 -35.93
CA PHE A 165 31.17 -14.57 -34.64
C PHE A 165 32.44 -14.48 -33.80
N LEU A 166 33.61 -14.82 -34.35
CA LEU A 166 34.88 -14.77 -33.62
C LEU A 166 35.26 -13.35 -33.19
N GLN A 167 35.02 -12.35 -34.05
CA GLN A 167 35.23 -10.93 -33.70
C GLN A 167 34.28 -10.47 -32.58
N SER A 168 33.02 -10.91 -32.60
CA SER A 168 32.07 -10.64 -31.50
C SER A 168 32.44 -11.37 -30.22
N TYR A 169 33.02 -12.58 -30.32
CA TYR A 169 33.41 -13.42 -29.20
C TYR A 169 34.58 -12.81 -28.41
N GLU A 170 35.53 -12.15 -29.09
CA GLU A 170 36.60 -11.39 -28.44
C GLU A 170 36.05 -10.20 -27.62
N GLY A 171 35.01 -9.53 -28.13
CA GLY A 171 34.27 -8.49 -27.40
C GLY A 171 33.46 -9.05 -26.23
N SER A 172 32.80 -10.19 -26.42
CA SER A 172 32.05 -10.92 -25.39
C SER A 172 32.93 -11.37 -24.23
N GLY A 173 34.22 -11.68 -24.44
CA GLY A 173 35.14 -12.02 -23.35
C GLY A 173 35.34 -10.88 -22.34
N LYS A 174 35.46 -9.64 -22.84
CA LYS A 174 35.56 -8.43 -21.98
C LYS A 174 34.23 -8.13 -21.28
N GLN A 175 33.10 -8.27 -21.98
CA GLN A 175 31.78 -8.14 -21.34
C GLN A 175 31.54 -9.21 -20.29
N THR A 176 31.93 -10.46 -20.55
CA THR A 176 31.80 -11.57 -19.60
C THR A 176 32.59 -11.28 -18.33
N SER A 177 33.84 -10.82 -18.46
CA SER A 177 34.67 -10.42 -17.31
C SER A 177 34.04 -9.27 -16.52
N ALA A 178 33.54 -8.22 -17.20
CA ALA A 178 32.86 -7.11 -16.54
C ALA A 178 31.58 -7.54 -15.81
N LEU A 179 30.77 -8.41 -16.42
CA LEU A 179 29.58 -8.99 -15.81
C LEU A 179 29.93 -9.86 -14.60
N GLN A 180 31.05 -10.58 -14.64
CA GLN A 180 31.51 -11.42 -13.55
C GLN A 180 31.95 -10.57 -12.35
N MET A 181 32.71 -9.49 -12.59
CA MET A 181 33.08 -8.52 -11.55
C MET A 181 31.86 -7.84 -10.92
N GLU A 182 30.87 -7.48 -11.74
CA GLU A 182 29.60 -6.90 -11.28
C GLU A 182 28.81 -7.92 -10.43
N ASN A 183 28.76 -9.18 -10.85
CA ASN A 183 28.09 -10.25 -10.11
C ASN A 183 28.74 -10.45 -8.73
N ASP A 184 30.07 -10.45 -8.67
CA ASP A 184 30.81 -10.56 -7.42
C ASP A 184 30.61 -9.34 -6.52
N ARG A 185 30.54 -8.13 -7.09
CA ARG A 185 30.18 -6.92 -6.34
C ARG A 185 28.77 -7.02 -5.76
N LEU A 186 27.79 -7.40 -6.58
CA LEU A 186 26.39 -7.56 -6.18
C LEU A 186 26.22 -8.65 -5.12
N LYS A 187 27.02 -9.72 -5.15
CA LYS A 187 27.05 -10.74 -4.10
C LYS A 187 27.55 -10.19 -2.78
N ARG A 188 28.64 -9.42 -2.78
CA ARG A 188 29.15 -8.77 -1.54
C ARG A 188 28.12 -7.79 -0.97
N GLU A 189 27.51 -6.97 -1.82
CA GLU A 189 26.48 -6.02 -1.39
C GLU A 189 25.26 -6.75 -0.82
N ASN A 190 24.83 -7.86 -1.43
CA ASN A 190 23.76 -8.69 -0.89
C ASN A 190 24.12 -9.26 0.49
N GLN A 191 25.35 -9.75 0.66
CA GLN A 191 25.81 -10.28 1.93
C GLN A 191 25.85 -9.20 3.03
N GLU A 192 26.32 -7.99 2.69
CA GLU A 192 26.34 -6.85 3.61
C GLU A 192 24.92 -6.41 3.99
N LEU A 193 24.01 -6.33 3.01
CA LEU A 193 22.60 -6.03 3.25
C LEU A 193 21.92 -7.09 4.11
N GLN A 194 22.24 -8.37 3.90
CA GLN A 194 21.74 -9.47 4.73
C GLN A 194 22.22 -9.33 6.18
N SER A 195 23.53 -9.12 6.39
CA SER A 195 24.07 -8.94 7.75
C SER A 195 23.46 -7.72 8.45
N LYS A 196 23.25 -6.62 7.73
CA LYS A 196 22.58 -5.43 8.28
C LYS A 196 21.12 -5.70 8.64
N THR A 197 20.44 -6.52 7.85
CA THR A 197 19.05 -6.93 8.12
C THR A 197 19.00 -7.75 9.42
N GLU A 198 19.89 -8.73 9.56
CA GLU A 198 20.01 -9.56 10.76
C GLU A 198 20.33 -8.72 12.01
N GLN A 199 21.26 -7.75 11.90
CA GLN A 199 21.59 -6.84 13.00
C GLN A 199 20.39 -5.96 13.41
N LEU A 200 19.63 -5.45 12.45
CA LEU A 200 18.44 -4.65 12.73
C LEU A 200 17.33 -5.48 13.37
N GLU A 201 17.12 -6.72 12.90
CA GLU A 201 16.16 -7.65 13.49
C GLU A 201 16.52 -7.97 14.94
N ALA A 202 17.79 -8.27 15.24
CA ALA A 202 18.25 -8.50 16.61
C ALA A 202 18.09 -7.26 17.52
N ALA A 203 18.31 -6.06 16.97
CA ALA A 203 18.11 -4.82 17.71
C ALA A 203 16.63 -4.57 18.02
N VAL A 204 15.72 -4.88 17.08
CA VAL A 204 14.27 -4.80 17.28
C VAL A 204 13.84 -5.77 18.37
N GLU A 205 14.26 -7.03 18.30
CA GLU A 205 13.92 -8.04 19.32
C GLU A 205 14.38 -7.60 20.71
N LYS A 206 15.59 -7.04 20.82
CA LYS A 206 16.09 -6.50 22.09
C LYS A 206 15.21 -5.35 22.61
N LEU A 207 14.84 -4.40 21.76
CA LEU A 207 13.98 -3.28 22.14
C LEU A 207 12.59 -3.74 22.56
N GLU A 208 12.02 -4.74 21.90
CA GLU A 208 10.73 -5.33 22.28
C GLU A 208 10.79 -6.00 23.67
N LYS A 209 11.87 -6.71 23.97
CA LYS A 209 12.10 -7.30 25.30
C LYS A 209 12.27 -6.24 26.37
N ASP A 210 13.04 -5.19 26.09
CA ASP A 210 13.25 -4.06 27.00
C ASP A 210 11.89 -3.34 27.26
N GLN A 211 11.08 -3.14 26.22
CA GLN A 211 9.74 -2.56 26.35
C GLN A 211 8.81 -3.44 27.20
N LYS A 212 8.82 -4.75 26.99
CA LYS A 212 8.01 -5.69 27.80
C LYS A 212 8.39 -5.62 29.28
N THR A 213 9.68 -5.57 29.57
CA THR A 213 10.19 -5.46 30.95
C THR A 213 9.69 -4.17 31.61
N ILE A 214 9.78 -3.04 30.89
CA ILE A 214 9.26 -1.75 31.37
C ILE A 214 7.74 -1.78 31.59
N GLN A 215 6.99 -2.49 30.75
CA GLN A 215 5.54 -2.65 30.92
C GLN A 215 5.19 -3.46 32.18
N GLU A 216 5.92 -4.54 32.45
CA GLU A 216 5.75 -5.37 33.66
C GLU A 216 6.09 -4.56 34.93
N ASP A 217 7.17 -3.77 34.89
CA ASP A 217 7.57 -2.87 35.97
C ASP A 217 6.53 -1.76 36.20
N TYR A 218 6.00 -1.17 35.12
CA TYR A 218 4.95 -0.17 35.19
C TYR A 218 3.66 -0.75 35.81
N GLU A 219 3.24 -1.95 35.41
CA GLU A 219 2.09 -2.63 36.00
C GLU A 219 2.30 -2.88 37.50
N THR A 220 3.50 -3.30 37.87
CA THR A 220 3.88 -3.52 39.28
C THR A 220 3.83 -2.21 40.07
N LEU A 221 4.36 -1.11 39.53
CA LEU A 221 4.29 0.21 40.13
C LEU A 221 2.84 0.66 40.34
N VAL A 222 1.99 0.48 39.33
CA VAL A 222 0.55 0.83 39.40
C VAL A 222 -0.16 -0.01 40.47
N LYS A 223 0.14 -1.30 40.58
CA LYS A 223 -0.41 -2.17 41.64
C LYS A 223 0.01 -1.69 43.03
N ILE A 224 1.28 -1.33 43.24
CA ILE A 224 1.77 -0.78 44.51
C ILE A 224 1.08 0.55 44.81
N MET A 225 0.97 1.46 43.83
CA MET A 225 0.32 2.75 43.98
C MET A 225 -1.17 2.62 44.32
N ASN A 226 -1.88 1.68 43.69
CA ASN A 226 -3.28 1.38 44.01
C ASN A 226 -3.43 0.78 45.41
N ARG A 227 -2.50 -0.09 45.82
CA ARG A 227 -2.47 -0.63 47.19
C ARG A 227 -2.20 0.45 48.23
N ALA A 228 -1.26 1.36 47.96
CA ALA A 228 -0.96 2.50 48.83
C ALA A 228 -2.16 3.45 48.94
N ARG A 229 -2.81 3.80 47.81
CA ARG A 229 -4.07 4.56 47.81
C ARG A 229 -5.16 3.88 48.64
N LYS A 230 -5.28 2.56 48.52
CA LYS A 230 -6.24 1.78 49.30
C LYS A 230 -5.95 1.83 50.80
N LEU A 231 -4.70 1.70 51.22
CA LEU A 231 -4.31 1.81 52.64
C LEU A 231 -4.59 3.20 53.21
N VAL A 232 -4.23 4.27 52.50
CA VAL A 232 -4.51 5.65 52.93
C VAL A 232 -6.02 5.89 53.08
N LEU A 233 -6.84 5.38 52.15
CA LEU A 233 -8.29 5.52 52.23
C LEU A 233 -8.90 4.80 53.44
N PHE A 234 -8.29 3.70 53.91
CA PHE A 234 -8.75 2.96 55.09
C PHE A 234 -8.19 3.50 56.42
N GLU A 235 -7.05 4.20 56.40
CA GLU A 235 -6.54 4.90 57.59
C GLU A 235 -7.46 6.07 58.02
N ASP A 236 -8.15 6.71 57.07
CA ASP A 236 -9.13 7.77 57.38
C ASP A 236 -10.39 7.24 58.10
N ASP A 237 -10.83 6.01 57.81
CA ASP A 237 -11.99 5.37 58.47
C ASP A 237 -11.62 4.79 59.86
N GLU A 238 -10.40 4.29 60.05
CA GLU A 238 -9.97 3.67 61.31
C GLU A 238 -9.57 4.71 62.39
N HIS A 239 -9.29 5.96 61.97
CA HIS A 239 -8.98 7.10 62.86
C HIS A 239 -10.11 8.10 63.06
N ALA A 240 -11.33 7.82 62.56
CA ALA A 240 -12.54 8.55 62.95
C ALA A 240 -12.75 8.42 64.47
N SER A 241 -12.15 9.35 65.22
CA SER A 241 -12.14 9.31 66.67
C SER A 241 -13.59 9.45 67.12
N PRO A 242 -14.12 8.51 67.92
CA PRO A 242 -15.52 8.56 68.29
C PRO A 242 -15.83 9.87 69.00
N SER A 243 -16.70 10.68 68.41
CA SER A 243 -17.07 11.98 68.95
C SER A 243 -17.96 11.77 70.17
N PHE A 244 -17.47 12.17 71.35
CA PHE A 244 -18.24 12.14 72.59
C PHE A 244 -18.72 13.55 72.89
N LYS A 245 -20.01 13.71 73.18
CA LYS A 245 -20.54 14.96 73.74
C LYS A 245 -20.86 14.78 75.22
N MET A 246 -20.60 15.82 76.01
CA MET A 246 -20.93 15.82 77.43
C MET A 246 -22.39 16.24 77.59
N ASP A 247 -23.16 15.43 78.30
CA ASP A 247 -24.51 15.77 78.68
C ASP A 247 -24.53 16.86 79.77
N ARG A 248 -25.72 17.36 80.08
CA ARG A 248 -25.96 18.45 81.04
C ARG A 248 -25.66 18.03 82.50
N ASN A 249 -25.44 16.74 82.73
CA ASN A 249 -25.14 16.12 84.01
C ASN A 249 -23.66 15.75 84.13
N GLY A 250 -22.83 16.01 83.10
CA GLY A 250 -21.39 15.77 83.10
C GLY A 250 -20.98 14.37 82.63
N ASN A 251 -21.90 13.57 82.08
CA ASN A 251 -21.59 12.24 81.55
C ASN A 251 -21.27 12.31 80.04
N LEU A 252 -20.30 11.51 79.57
CA LEU A 252 -19.87 11.49 78.16
C LEU A 252 -20.60 10.38 77.40
N GLU A 253 -21.48 10.74 76.47
CA GLU A 253 -22.14 9.78 75.57
C GLU A 253 -21.47 9.77 74.20
N LYS A 254 -21.26 8.56 73.66
CA LYS A 254 -20.74 8.35 72.31
C LYS A 254 -21.84 8.74 71.32
N MET A 255 -21.55 9.71 70.44
CA MET A 255 -22.45 10.00 69.33
C MET A 255 -22.39 8.81 68.37
N ALA A 256 -23.51 8.12 68.18
CA ALA A 256 -23.66 7.23 67.05
C ALA A 256 -23.82 8.09 65.80
N GLU A 257 -23.02 7.79 64.77
CA GLU A 257 -23.17 8.37 63.44
C GLU A 257 -24.50 7.96 62.79
#